data_AF-A0A6B2L551-F1
#
_entry.id   AF-A0A6B2L551-F1
#
_cell.length_a   1.000
_cell.length_b   1.000
_cell.length_c   1.000
_cell.angle_alpha   90.00
_cell.angle_beta   90.00
_cell.angle_gamma   90.00
#
_symmetry.space_group_name_H-M   'P 1'
#
loop_
_entity.id
_entity.type
_entity.pdbx_description
1 polymer ?
#
loop_
_entity_poly.entity_id
_entity_poly.type
_entity_poly.pdbx_seq_one_letter_code
_entity_poly.pdbx_strand_id
1 'polypeptide(L)'
;MGSLVGGNAVFIVMFATRHSALVYLLGIPFDRAILFHRWLGRWSGIVLFLHFIFESIFFSQNLPAGSNDTAISVVAKEWVDNEGAIGEVTLNLYGFLSAIFYIIIFVFSLEWFRRNKFEIFFASHALILGFFALGALHSPKFRLYAYISAALFIIDILLRIFLSSIIIPRKTTVFKKRSDTLVQVRFPKQVPWAKPFYKPGQYVFVNFPDISRAEWHPFSVTSAPDDEEIEINIRALGNWTRKVAALAAESNRVWVRCDGPYGNLDLNYHRYTSLLLVAGGIGITPVIGILKDIFTAKKKKRSRLETVVMVWSVPSNNEGEWFMDDFRHLMNVAQHASIKLDLRIHVTRAAKDAPPPSPPMYNGRPDMEKLLDQCTDHRAPCFVFVCGPRKMVNATWDLATGFQRKGKIVHFHHETFEF
;
A
#
# COMPACT_ATOMS: atom_id res chain seq x y z
N MET A 1 13.55 -25.14 -19.18
CA MET A 1 13.18 -23.79 -18.68
C MET A 1 11.87 -23.79 -17.91
N GLY A 2 10.85 -24.57 -18.31
CA GLY A 2 9.59 -24.67 -17.55
C GLY A 2 9.71 -25.04 -16.07
N SER A 3 10.70 -25.83 -15.66
CA SER A 3 10.96 -26.13 -14.24
C SER A 3 11.37 -24.91 -13.41
N LEU A 4 12.06 -23.93 -14.01
CA LEU A 4 12.40 -22.66 -13.36
C LEU A 4 11.16 -21.80 -13.13
N VAL A 5 10.22 -21.81 -14.08
CA VAL A 5 8.90 -21.16 -13.89
C VAL A 5 8.18 -21.80 -12.71
N GLY A 6 8.19 -23.13 -12.62
CA GLY A 6 7.63 -23.86 -11.47
C GLY A 6 8.28 -23.47 -10.14
N GLY A 7 9.61 -23.44 -10.07
CA GLY A 7 10.34 -23.01 -8.88
C GLY A 7 10.01 -21.59 -8.45
N ASN A 8 9.96 -20.64 -9.40
CA ASN A 8 9.57 -19.26 -9.12
C ASN A 8 8.11 -19.13 -8.65
N ALA A 9 7.21 -19.98 -9.18
CA ALA A 9 5.79 -19.94 -8.88
C ALA A 9 5.49 -20.14 -7.39
N VAL A 10 6.30 -20.95 -6.68
CA VAL A 10 6.21 -21.14 -5.23
C VAL A 10 6.34 -19.81 -4.48
N PHE A 11 7.36 -19.03 -4.82
CA PHE A 11 7.63 -17.74 -4.18
C PHE A 11 6.62 -16.67 -4.62
N ILE A 12 6.16 -16.70 -5.87
CA ILE A 12 5.11 -15.80 -6.36
C ILE A 12 3.86 -15.91 -5.50
N VAL A 13 3.38 -17.13 -5.24
CA VAL A 13 2.15 -17.35 -4.44
C VAL A 13 2.36 -16.93 -2.98
N MET A 14 3.50 -17.29 -2.40
CA MET A 14 3.84 -16.99 -1.01
C MET A 14 3.81 -15.48 -0.68
N PHE A 15 4.27 -14.64 -1.61
CA PHE A 15 4.36 -13.19 -1.44
C PHE A 15 3.15 -12.42 -2.01
N ALA A 16 2.12 -13.11 -2.51
CA ALA A 16 0.96 -12.48 -3.14
C ALA A 16 -0.03 -11.90 -2.12
N THR A 17 -0.20 -12.54 -0.97
CA THR A 17 -1.31 -12.26 -0.05
C THR A 17 -0.89 -11.30 1.08
N ARG A 18 -1.80 -10.37 1.42
CA ARG A 18 -1.64 -9.40 2.52
C ARG A 18 -1.47 -10.06 3.89
N HIS A 19 -2.17 -11.17 4.07
CA HIS A 19 -2.20 -11.97 5.28
C HIS A 19 -1.41 -13.26 5.11
N SER A 20 -0.29 -13.22 4.38
CA SER A 20 0.59 -14.37 4.29
C SER A 20 1.19 -14.59 5.68
N ALA A 21 0.70 -15.60 6.40
CA ALA A 21 1.18 -15.96 7.74
C ALA A 21 2.68 -16.27 7.71
N LEU A 22 3.16 -16.81 6.59
CA LEU A 22 4.59 -17.06 6.36
C LEU A 22 5.38 -15.76 6.23
N VAL A 23 4.87 -14.76 5.49
CA VAL A 23 5.49 -13.43 5.40
C VAL A 23 5.54 -12.75 6.77
N TYR A 24 4.48 -12.90 7.56
CA TYR A 24 4.43 -12.41 8.94
C TYR A 24 5.49 -13.08 9.83
N LEU A 25 5.62 -14.42 9.79
CA LEU A 25 6.62 -15.16 10.54
C LEU A 25 8.06 -14.78 10.17
N LEU A 26 8.30 -14.43 8.90
CA LEU A 26 9.59 -13.94 8.41
C LEU A 26 9.87 -12.47 8.77
N GLY A 27 8.90 -11.76 9.37
CA GLY A 27 9.04 -10.35 9.71
C GLY A 27 9.14 -9.41 8.50
N ILE A 28 8.66 -9.85 7.33
CA ILE A 28 8.74 -9.07 6.08
C ILE A 28 7.48 -8.21 5.96
N PRO A 29 7.58 -6.87 5.86
CA PRO A 29 6.43 -6.01 5.63
C PRO A 29 5.74 -6.32 4.29
N PHE A 30 4.40 -6.31 4.26
CA PHE A 30 3.62 -6.58 3.04
C PHE A 30 4.03 -5.71 1.85
N ASP A 31 4.31 -4.42 2.07
CA ASP A 31 4.75 -3.49 1.02
C ASP A 31 6.01 -3.95 0.28
N ARG A 32 6.90 -4.66 0.99
CA ARG A 32 8.09 -5.28 0.40
C ARG A 32 7.74 -6.60 -0.26
N ALA A 33 6.95 -7.45 0.38
CA ALA A 33 6.53 -8.75 -0.17
C ALA A 33 5.85 -8.59 -1.55
N ILE A 34 4.92 -7.64 -1.70
CA ILE A 34 4.22 -7.44 -2.97
C ILE A 34 5.13 -6.89 -4.10
N LEU A 35 6.26 -6.24 -3.77
CA LEU A 35 7.29 -5.90 -4.74
C LEU A 35 7.97 -7.17 -5.27
N PHE A 36 8.32 -8.10 -4.39
CA PHE A 36 8.89 -9.40 -4.77
C PHE A 36 7.92 -10.21 -5.63
N HIS A 37 6.64 -10.29 -5.26
CA HIS A 37 5.61 -10.95 -6.06
C HIS A 37 5.57 -10.42 -7.50
N ARG A 38 5.52 -9.08 -7.67
CA ARG A 38 5.52 -8.44 -9.00
C ARG A 38 6.80 -8.70 -9.78
N TRP A 39 7.95 -8.65 -9.12
CA TRP A 39 9.23 -8.88 -9.75
C TRP A 39 9.37 -10.33 -10.24
N LEU A 40 9.02 -11.30 -9.41
CA LEU A 40 9.04 -12.72 -9.76
C LEU A 40 8.02 -13.07 -10.86
N GLY A 41 6.83 -12.46 -10.83
CA GLY A 41 5.85 -12.61 -11.90
C GLY A 41 6.35 -12.07 -13.25
N ARG A 42 7.10 -10.97 -13.26
CA ARG A 42 7.72 -10.47 -14.51
C ARG A 42 8.79 -11.43 -15.03
N TRP A 43 9.68 -11.89 -14.16
CA TRP A 43 10.71 -12.86 -14.54
C TRP A 43 10.14 -14.19 -15.02
N SER A 44 9.10 -14.68 -14.35
CA SER A 44 8.44 -15.93 -14.76
C SER A 44 7.77 -15.78 -16.13
N GLY A 45 7.26 -14.59 -16.47
CA GLY A 45 6.77 -14.30 -17.81
C GLY A 45 7.86 -14.35 -18.88
N ILE A 46 9.04 -13.76 -18.60
CA ILE A 46 10.19 -13.82 -19.51
C ILE A 46 10.66 -15.26 -19.71
N VAL A 47 10.82 -16.02 -18.62
CA VAL A 47 11.28 -17.42 -18.69
C VAL A 47 10.25 -18.30 -19.41
N LEU A 48 8.95 -18.09 -19.18
CA LEU A 48 7.88 -18.82 -19.87
C LEU A 48 7.86 -18.50 -21.37
N PHE A 49 8.06 -17.24 -21.74
CA PHE A 49 8.15 -16.82 -23.14
C PHE A 49 9.37 -17.46 -23.85
N LEU A 50 10.53 -17.46 -23.21
CA LEU A 50 11.72 -18.12 -23.73
C LEU A 50 11.54 -19.63 -23.83
N HIS A 51 10.92 -20.26 -22.83
CA HIS A 51 10.56 -21.67 -22.89
C HIS A 51 9.70 -21.96 -24.12
N PHE A 52 8.63 -21.19 -24.35
CA PHE A 52 7.78 -21.35 -25.52
C PHE A 52 8.55 -21.22 -26.85
N ILE A 53 9.44 -20.23 -26.98
CA ILE A 53 10.27 -20.06 -28.17
C ILE A 53 11.18 -21.27 -28.40
N PHE A 54 11.92 -21.72 -27.38
CA PHE A 54 12.88 -22.80 -27.54
C PHE A 54 12.20 -24.13 -27.83
N GLU A 55 11.07 -24.43 -27.18
CA GLU A 55 10.29 -25.63 -27.51
C GLU A 55 9.72 -25.53 -28.93
N SER A 56 9.27 -24.35 -29.38
CA SER A 56 8.79 -24.15 -30.75
C SER A 56 9.89 -24.38 -31.80
N ILE A 57 11.10 -23.87 -31.54
CA ILE A 57 12.26 -24.10 -32.41
C ILE A 57 12.63 -25.58 -32.43
N PHE A 58 12.76 -26.21 -31.25
CA PHE A 58 13.06 -27.62 -31.12
C PHE A 58 12.04 -28.48 -31.88
N PHE A 59 10.75 -28.19 -31.72
CA PHE A 59 9.70 -28.91 -32.44
C PHE A 59 9.81 -28.70 -33.95
N SER A 60 10.03 -27.46 -34.41
CA SER A 60 10.17 -27.16 -35.84
C SER A 60 11.34 -27.88 -36.51
N GLN A 61 12.44 -28.10 -35.78
CA GLN A 61 13.62 -28.81 -36.28
C GLN A 61 13.42 -30.32 -36.36
N ASN A 62 12.48 -30.87 -35.58
CA ASN A 62 12.17 -32.30 -35.54
C ASN A 62 10.97 -32.69 -36.41
N LEU A 63 10.43 -31.75 -37.19
CA LEU A 63 9.36 -32.05 -38.15
C LEU A 63 9.89 -32.88 -39.34
N PRO A 64 9.09 -33.81 -39.90
CA PRO A 64 9.47 -34.55 -41.10
C PRO A 64 9.77 -33.59 -42.26
N ALA A 65 10.89 -33.83 -42.96
CA ALA A 65 11.32 -33.02 -44.10
C ALA A 65 10.23 -33.01 -45.19
N GLY A 66 9.81 -31.81 -45.61
CA GLY A 66 8.77 -31.62 -46.63
C GLY A 66 7.33 -31.51 -46.09
N SER A 67 7.13 -31.56 -44.77
CA SER A 67 5.81 -31.26 -44.17
C SER A 67 5.52 -29.75 -44.20
N ASN A 68 4.31 -29.37 -44.62
CA ASN A 68 3.77 -28.01 -44.45
C ASN A 68 3.13 -27.82 -43.07
N ASP A 69 3.32 -28.78 -42.17
CA ASP A 69 2.73 -28.74 -40.85
C ASP A 69 3.48 -27.75 -39.96
N THR A 70 2.71 -26.92 -39.27
CA THR A 70 3.23 -26.08 -38.20
C THR A 70 3.32 -26.92 -36.93
N ALA A 71 4.15 -26.49 -35.97
CA ALA A 71 4.17 -27.09 -34.64
C ALA A 71 2.76 -27.17 -34.01
N ILE A 72 1.91 -26.18 -34.30
CA ILE A 72 0.53 -26.11 -33.84
C ILE A 72 -0.37 -27.15 -34.56
N SER A 73 -0.20 -27.33 -35.87
CA SER A 73 -1.02 -28.27 -36.64
C SER A 73 -0.67 -29.73 -36.37
N VAL A 74 0.58 -30.06 -36.06
CA VAL A 74 0.95 -31.41 -35.60
C VAL A 74 0.32 -31.71 -34.25
N VAL A 75 0.43 -30.78 -33.29
CA VAL A 75 -0.18 -30.93 -31.96
C VAL A 75 -1.70 -31.08 -32.06
N ALA A 76 -2.35 -30.34 -32.96
CA ALA A 76 -3.79 -30.43 -33.17
C ALA A 76 -4.23 -31.76 -33.82
N LYS A 77 -3.46 -32.27 -34.79
CA LYS A 77 -3.76 -33.53 -35.50
C LYS A 77 -3.64 -34.76 -34.58
N GLU A 78 -2.53 -34.90 -33.87
CA GLU A 78 -2.33 -36.05 -32.98
C GLU A 78 -3.30 -36.09 -31.78
N TRP A 79 -3.85 -34.95 -31.34
CA TRP A 79 -4.90 -34.93 -30.31
C TRP A 79 -6.24 -35.51 -30.81
N VAL A 80 -6.56 -35.28 -32.09
CA VAL A 80 -7.78 -35.81 -32.73
C VAL A 80 -7.63 -37.31 -33.03
N ASP A 81 -6.44 -37.74 -33.44
CA ASP A 81 -6.22 -39.08 -33.98
C ASP A 81 -5.99 -40.17 -32.89
N ASN A 82 -5.57 -39.81 -31.67
CA ASN A 82 -5.17 -40.77 -30.63
C ASN A 82 -6.18 -41.01 -29.48
N GLU A 83 -7.49 -40.75 -29.68
CA GLU A 83 -8.59 -41.09 -28.74
C GLU A 83 -8.27 -40.88 -27.24
N GLY A 84 -7.54 -39.81 -26.88
CA GLY A 84 -7.26 -39.49 -25.47
C GLY A 84 -6.12 -40.27 -24.80
N ALA A 85 -5.25 -40.98 -25.53
CA ALA A 85 -4.00 -41.48 -24.95
C ALA A 85 -3.10 -40.31 -24.48
N ILE A 86 -2.53 -40.41 -23.27
CA ILE A 86 -1.64 -39.39 -22.70
C ILE A 86 -0.23 -39.53 -23.31
N GLY A 87 -0.09 -39.14 -24.58
CA GLY A 87 1.20 -39.03 -25.28
C GLY A 87 1.89 -37.66 -25.05
N GLU A 88 3.10 -37.50 -25.60
CA GLU A 88 3.88 -36.25 -25.52
C GLU A 88 3.13 -35.02 -26.06
N VAL A 89 2.22 -35.23 -27.01
CA VAL A 89 1.40 -34.16 -27.63
C VAL A 89 0.33 -33.63 -26.69
N THR A 90 -0.36 -34.52 -25.97
CA THR A 90 -1.35 -34.15 -24.95
C THR A 90 -0.69 -33.37 -23.80
N LEU A 91 0.56 -33.72 -23.46
CA LEU A 91 1.36 -32.95 -22.50
C LEU A 91 1.65 -31.54 -23.03
N ASN A 92 2.05 -31.38 -24.29
CA ASN A 92 2.32 -30.08 -24.89
C ASN A 92 1.08 -29.18 -25.02
N LEU A 93 -0.10 -29.76 -25.28
CA LEU A 93 -1.37 -29.02 -25.25
C LEU A 93 -1.65 -28.40 -23.87
N TYR A 94 -1.47 -29.16 -22.78
CA TYR A 94 -1.61 -28.60 -21.43
C TYR A 94 -0.61 -27.47 -21.16
N GLY A 95 0.63 -27.60 -21.65
CA GLY A 95 1.66 -26.57 -21.56
C GLY A 95 1.26 -25.29 -22.30
N PHE A 96 0.72 -25.44 -23.52
CA PHE A 96 0.23 -24.34 -24.33
C PHE A 96 -0.96 -23.60 -23.69
N LEU A 97 -1.97 -24.34 -23.22
CA LEU A 97 -3.12 -23.75 -22.53
C LEU A 97 -2.70 -23.06 -21.22
N SER A 98 -1.78 -23.65 -20.46
CA SER A 98 -1.17 -23.01 -19.28
C SER A 98 -0.50 -21.69 -19.65
N ALA A 99 0.27 -21.65 -20.74
CA ALA A 99 0.90 -20.43 -21.23
C ALA A 99 -0.12 -19.34 -21.63
N ILE A 100 -1.23 -19.70 -22.28
CA ILE A 100 -2.31 -18.75 -22.59
C ILE A 100 -2.87 -18.13 -21.31
N PHE A 101 -3.17 -18.94 -20.30
CA PHE A 101 -3.68 -18.42 -19.02
C PHE A 101 -2.69 -17.47 -18.38
N TYR A 102 -1.39 -17.81 -18.40
CA TYR A 102 -0.35 -16.93 -17.91
C TYR A 102 -0.28 -15.60 -18.67
N ILE A 103 -0.39 -15.61 -19.99
CA ILE A 103 -0.38 -14.39 -20.82
C ILE A 103 -1.55 -13.48 -20.45
N ILE A 104 -2.75 -14.04 -20.30
CA ILE A 104 -3.94 -13.28 -19.86
C ILE A 104 -3.69 -12.65 -18.49
N ILE A 105 -3.20 -13.43 -17.52
CA ILE A 105 -2.84 -12.93 -16.19
C ILE A 105 -1.82 -11.80 -16.32
N PHE A 106 -0.75 -11.98 -17.09
CA PHE A 106 0.33 -11.01 -17.23
C PHE A 106 -0.15 -9.68 -17.81
N VAL A 107 -0.90 -9.72 -18.93
CA VAL A 107 -1.42 -8.53 -19.61
C VAL A 107 -2.32 -7.72 -18.69
N PHE A 108 -3.29 -8.35 -18.04
CA PHE A 108 -4.20 -7.64 -17.15
C PHE A 108 -3.58 -7.28 -15.79
N SER A 109 -2.40 -7.82 -15.46
CA SER A 109 -1.59 -7.41 -14.31
C SER A 109 -0.70 -6.19 -14.58
N LEU A 110 -0.62 -5.72 -15.83
CA LEU A 110 0.07 -4.48 -16.16
C LEU A 110 -0.54 -3.30 -15.41
N GLU A 111 0.32 -2.32 -15.09
CA GLU A 111 -0.04 -1.21 -14.21
C GLU A 111 -1.27 -0.44 -14.70
N TRP A 112 -1.39 -0.25 -16.01
CA TRP A 112 -2.53 0.43 -16.60
C TRP A 112 -3.85 -0.28 -16.33
N PHE A 113 -3.93 -1.60 -16.55
CA PHE A 113 -5.15 -2.38 -16.30
C PHE A 113 -5.48 -2.45 -14.81
N ARG A 114 -4.48 -2.75 -13.97
CA ARG A 114 -4.65 -2.84 -12.52
C ARG A 114 -5.14 -1.54 -11.88
N ARG A 115 -4.69 -0.38 -12.38
CA ARG A 115 -5.10 0.93 -11.86
C ARG A 115 -6.46 1.40 -12.40
N ASN A 116 -6.78 1.10 -13.65
CA ASN A 116 -7.97 1.64 -14.32
C ASN A 116 -9.17 0.68 -14.35
N LYS A 117 -8.92 -0.63 -14.33
CA LYS A 117 -9.91 -1.70 -14.51
C LYS A 117 -9.62 -2.85 -13.52
N PHE A 118 -9.68 -2.53 -12.22
CA PHE A 118 -9.31 -3.47 -11.15
C PHE A 118 -10.12 -4.78 -11.18
N GLU A 119 -11.41 -4.73 -11.50
CA GLU A 119 -12.24 -5.94 -11.57
C GLU A 119 -11.77 -6.93 -12.66
N ILE A 120 -11.37 -6.41 -13.83
CA ILE A 120 -10.81 -7.24 -14.92
C ILE A 120 -9.47 -7.84 -14.48
N PHE A 121 -8.61 -7.02 -13.87
CA PHE A 121 -7.37 -7.50 -13.26
C PHE A 121 -7.67 -8.64 -12.28
N PHE A 122 -8.57 -8.43 -11.32
CA PHE A 122 -8.90 -9.41 -10.28
C PHE A 122 -9.46 -10.71 -10.86
N ALA A 123 -10.41 -10.63 -11.78
CA ALA A 123 -11.01 -11.80 -12.43
C ALA A 123 -9.98 -12.58 -13.27
N SER A 124 -9.19 -11.88 -14.08
CA SER A 124 -8.14 -12.50 -14.89
C SER A 124 -7.05 -13.17 -14.03
N HIS A 125 -6.70 -12.58 -12.88
CA HIS A 125 -5.69 -13.13 -11.97
C HIS A 125 -6.10 -14.49 -11.39
N ALA A 126 -7.41 -14.77 -11.24
CA ALA A 126 -7.91 -16.06 -10.78
C ALA A 126 -7.57 -17.23 -11.72
N LEU A 127 -7.25 -16.95 -12.99
CA LEU A 127 -6.74 -17.95 -13.93
C LEU A 127 -5.41 -18.59 -13.48
N ILE A 128 -4.77 -18.04 -12.45
CA ILE A 128 -3.58 -18.65 -11.82
C ILE A 128 -3.86 -20.09 -11.38
N LEU A 129 -5.08 -20.42 -10.94
CA LEU A 129 -5.47 -21.78 -10.58
C LEU A 129 -5.40 -22.71 -11.78
N GLY A 130 -5.92 -22.27 -12.93
CA GLY A 130 -5.84 -23.01 -14.18
C GLY A 130 -4.40 -23.13 -14.71
N PHE A 131 -3.60 -22.07 -14.59
CA PHE A 131 -2.18 -22.10 -14.94
C PHE A 131 -1.43 -23.20 -14.18
N PHE A 132 -1.61 -23.28 -12.86
CA PHE A 132 -0.99 -24.31 -12.03
C PHE A 132 -1.54 -25.71 -12.33
N ALA A 133 -2.86 -25.86 -12.51
CA ALA A 133 -3.47 -27.16 -12.80
C ALA A 133 -2.97 -27.73 -14.14
N LEU A 134 -3.03 -26.92 -15.21
CA LEU A 134 -2.57 -27.32 -16.54
C LEU A 134 -1.04 -27.51 -16.58
N GLY A 135 -0.27 -26.67 -15.88
CA GLY A 135 1.18 -26.85 -15.76
C GLY A 135 1.56 -28.15 -15.06
N ALA A 136 0.80 -28.58 -14.06
CA ALA A 136 1.01 -29.85 -13.34
C ALA A 136 0.69 -31.08 -14.20
N LEU A 137 -0.25 -30.95 -15.13
CA LEU A 137 -0.55 -31.97 -16.15
C LEU A 137 0.53 -32.00 -17.24
N HIS A 138 1.07 -30.84 -17.63
CA HIS A 138 2.11 -30.73 -18.66
C HIS A 138 3.44 -31.40 -18.27
N SER A 139 3.91 -31.24 -17.03
CA SER A 139 5.25 -31.75 -16.65
C SER A 139 5.31 -32.29 -15.21
N PRO A 140 5.85 -33.51 -15.00
CA PRO A 140 6.10 -34.05 -13.66
C PRO A 140 7.02 -33.16 -12.81
N LYS A 141 7.98 -32.47 -13.43
CA LYS A 141 8.88 -31.54 -12.71
C LYS A 141 8.11 -30.32 -12.19
N PHE A 142 7.21 -29.76 -12.99
CA PHE A 142 6.36 -28.64 -12.56
C PHE A 142 5.37 -29.06 -11.48
N ARG A 143 4.81 -30.28 -11.59
CA ARG A 143 3.85 -30.85 -10.64
C ARG A 143 4.32 -30.80 -9.20
N LEU A 144 5.59 -31.12 -8.93
CA LEU A 144 6.17 -31.00 -7.59
C LEU A 144 6.05 -29.57 -7.03
N TYR A 145 6.44 -28.57 -7.82
CA TYR A 145 6.36 -27.16 -7.41
C TYR A 145 4.92 -26.67 -7.28
N ALA A 146 4.01 -27.17 -8.10
CA ALA A 146 2.58 -26.88 -7.99
C ALA A 146 2.01 -27.41 -6.66
N TYR A 147 2.37 -28.63 -6.26
CA TYR A 147 1.95 -29.19 -4.96
C TYR A 147 2.54 -28.44 -3.78
N ILE A 148 3.82 -28.05 -3.84
CA ILE A 148 4.44 -27.22 -2.79
C ILE A 148 3.70 -25.88 -2.67
N SER A 149 3.46 -25.20 -3.80
CA SER A 149 2.69 -23.94 -3.84
C SER A 149 1.30 -24.09 -3.21
N ALA A 150 0.57 -25.15 -3.58
CA ALA A 150 -0.76 -25.43 -3.06
C ALA A 150 -0.73 -25.74 -1.56
N ALA A 151 0.22 -26.55 -1.09
CA ALA A 151 0.39 -26.88 0.32
C ALA A 151 0.69 -25.62 1.15
N LEU A 152 1.62 -24.77 0.70
CA LEU A 152 1.92 -23.50 1.38
C LEU A 152 0.72 -22.56 1.41
N PHE A 153 -0.05 -22.48 0.32
CA PHE A 153 -1.26 -21.67 0.27
C PHE A 153 -2.36 -22.19 1.21
N ILE A 154 -2.53 -23.51 1.33
CA ILE A 154 -3.47 -24.13 2.26
C ILE A 154 -3.03 -23.89 3.70
N ILE A 155 -1.76 -24.10 4.04
CA ILE A 155 -1.20 -23.81 5.37
C ILE A 155 -1.45 -22.35 5.72
N ASP A 156 -1.21 -21.44 4.79
CA ASP A 156 -1.46 -20.01 4.93
C ASP A 156 -2.95 -19.70 5.19
N ILE A 157 -3.88 -20.37 4.50
CA ILE A 157 -5.33 -20.28 4.81
C ILE A 157 -5.64 -20.76 6.22
N LEU A 158 -5.14 -21.94 6.61
CA LEU A 158 -5.42 -22.52 7.93
C LEU A 158 -4.89 -21.64 9.06
N LEU A 159 -3.67 -21.12 8.91
CA LEU A 159 -3.07 -20.19 9.87
C LEU A 159 -3.89 -18.90 9.99
N ARG A 160 -4.40 -18.34 8.90
CA ARG A 160 -5.28 -17.15 8.96
C ARG A 160 -6.57 -17.40 9.73
N ILE A 161 -7.19 -18.56 9.52
CA ILE A 161 -8.41 -18.95 10.23
C ILE A 161 -8.09 -19.09 11.73
N PHE A 162 -7.01 -19.79 12.07
CA PHE A 162 -6.58 -20.00 13.45
C PHE A 162 -6.22 -18.69 14.18
N LEU A 163 -5.47 -17.81 13.51
CA LEU A 163 -5.05 -16.52 14.05
C LEU A 163 -6.17 -15.46 14.08
N SER A 164 -7.44 -15.84 13.85
CA SER A 164 -8.60 -14.95 13.85
C SER A 164 -8.44 -13.72 12.93
N SER A 165 -7.68 -13.86 11.84
CA SER A 165 -7.48 -12.79 10.84
C SER A 165 -8.70 -12.60 9.92
N ILE A 166 -9.88 -13.08 10.34
CA ILE A 166 -11.12 -12.96 9.56
C ILE A 166 -11.63 -11.53 9.69
N ILE A 167 -11.72 -10.85 8.55
CA ILE A 167 -12.19 -9.48 8.49
C ILE A 167 -13.71 -9.43 8.61
N ILE A 168 -14.20 -9.01 9.77
CA ILE A 168 -15.62 -8.84 10.03
C ILE A 168 -16.08 -7.46 9.53
N PRO A 169 -17.11 -7.37 8.66
CA PRO A 169 -17.71 -6.09 8.26
C PRO A 169 -18.35 -5.37 9.44
N ARG A 170 -18.20 -4.05 9.51
CA ARG A 170 -18.80 -3.20 10.55
C ARG A 170 -19.51 -2.02 9.92
N LYS A 171 -20.51 -1.47 10.59
CA LYS A 171 -21.11 -0.20 10.18
C LYS A 171 -20.24 0.95 10.66
N THR A 172 -20.07 1.96 9.81
CA THR A 172 -19.44 3.22 10.20
C THR A 172 -20.29 3.95 11.24
N THR A 173 -19.61 4.65 12.14
CA THR A 173 -20.22 5.58 13.11
C THR A 173 -20.23 7.00 12.56
N VAL A 174 -19.19 7.37 11.82
CA VAL A 174 -19.13 8.61 11.02
C VAL A 174 -18.81 8.24 9.59
N PHE A 175 -19.60 8.74 8.64
CA PHE A 175 -19.29 8.70 7.22
C PHE A 175 -19.88 9.96 6.59
N LYS A 176 -19.06 11.01 6.48
CA LYS A 176 -19.53 12.34 6.02
C LYS A 176 -18.45 13.09 5.28
N LYS A 177 -18.85 14.02 4.42
CA LYS A 177 -17.93 14.98 3.80
C LYS A 177 -17.44 16.00 4.83
N ARG A 178 -16.12 16.17 4.93
CA ARG A 178 -15.48 17.32 5.59
C ARG A 178 -15.34 18.50 4.62
N SER A 179 -15.19 18.20 3.33
CA SER A 179 -15.11 19.13 2.20
C SER A 179 -15.57 18.38 0.94
N ASP A 180 -15.76 19.09 -0.17
CA ASP A 180 -16.14 18.48 -1.47
C ASP A 180 -15.19 17.36 -1.92
N THR A 181 -13.94 17.43 -1.48
CA THR A 181 -12.88 16.50 -1.88
C THR A 181 -12.37 15.61 -0.74
N LEU A 182 -12.94 15.70 0.47
CA LEU A 182 -12.48 14.96 1.65
C LEU A 182 -13.65 14.33 2.42
N VAL A 183 -13.59 13.02 2.61
CA VAL A 183 -14.55 12.24 3.41
C VAL A 183 -13.90 11.79 4.71
N GLN A 184 -14.57 12.05 5.82
CA GLN A 184 -14.22 11.52 7.14
C GLN A 184 -14.96 10.22 7.38
N VAL A 185 -14.23 9.19 7.82
CA VAL A 185 -14.78 7.89 8.16
C VAL A 185 -14.30 7.47 9.55
N ARG A 186 -15.24 7.10 10.42
CA ARG A 186 -14.98 6.47 11.71
C ARG A 186 -15.73 5.15 11.85
N PHE A 187 -15.07 4.18 12.48
CA PHE A 187 -15.65 2.88 12.77
C PHE A 187 -14.96 2.22 13.98
N PRO A 188 -15.67 1.35 14.71
CA PRO A 188 -15.12 0.71 15.91
C PRO A 188 -13.99 -0.26 15.56
N LYS A 189 -13.00 -0.36 16.46
CA LYS A 189 -11.87 -1.30 16.34
C LYS A 189 -12.36 -2.75 16.25
N GLN A 190 -11.63 -3.58 15.51
CA GLN A 190 -11.99 -5.00 15.34
C GLN A 190 -12.01 -5.76 16.67
N VAL A 191 -11.05 -5.46 17.56
CA VAL A 191 -10.86 -6.19 18.80
C VAL A 191 -10.61 -5.20 19.93
N PRO A 192 -11.62 -4.88 20.77
CA PRO A 192 -11.50 -3.85 21.82
C PRO A 192 -10.41 -4.13 22.86
N TRP A 193 -10.09 -5.41 23.11
CA TRP A 193 -9.07 -5.83 24.07
C TRP A 193 -7.64 -5.84 23.52
N ALA A 194 -7.45 -5.79 22.19
CA ALA A 194 -6.13 -5.77 21.56
C ALA A 194 -5.58 -4.34 21.45
N LYS A 195 -5.64 -3.56 22.55
CA LYS A 195 -5.07 -2.21 22.58
C LYS A 195 -3.58 -2.24 22.97
N PRO A 196 -2.70 -1.54 22.23
CA PRO A 196 -2.99 -0.76 21.02
C PRO A 196 -3.11 -1.64 19.77
N PHE A 197 -4.18 -1.42 18.97
CA PHE A 197 -4.41 -2.15 17.71
C PHE A 197 -3.38 -1.74 16.63
N TYR A 198 -2.86 -0.51 16.72
CA TYR A 198 -1.91 0.07 15.78
C TYR A 198 -1.01 1.09 16.47
N LYS A 199 0.12 1.42 15.84
CA LYS A 199 1.04 2.48 16.21
C LYS A 199 0.77 3.75 15.38
N PRO A 200 1.08 4.95 15.90
CA PRO A 200 0.88 6.20 15.17
C PRO A 200 1.59 6.21 13.81
N GLY A 201 0.93 6.78 12.82
CA GLY A 201 1.41 6.85 11.44
C GLY A 201 1.19 5.57 10.62
N GLN A 202 0.78 4.45 11.23
CA GLN A 202 0.38 3.26 10.48
C GLN A 202 -0.88 3.50 9.65
N TYR A 203 -1.12 2.63 8.68
CA TYR A 203 -2.26 2.69 7.79
C TYR A 203 -3.03 1.37 7.81
N VAL A 204 -4.26 1.39 7.29
CA VAL A 204 -5.14 0.23 7.16
C VAL A 204 -5.65 0.15 5.74
N PHE A 205 -5.90 -1.06 5.23
CA PHE A 205 -6.68 -1.26 4.02
C PHE A 205 -8.16 -1.29 4.38
N VAL A 206 -8.97 -0.53 3.65
CA VAL A 206 -10.43 -0.58 3.79
C VAL A 206 -11.10 -1.00 2.51
N ASN A 207 -12.24 -1.66 2.68
CA ASN A 207 -13.16 -2.03 1.64
C ASN A 207 -14.57 -1.58 2.04
N PHE A 208 -15.26 -0.89 1.13
CA PHE A 208 -16.67 -0.53 1.27
C PHE A 208 -17.48 -1.43 0.32
N PRO A 209 -18.15 -2.48 0.83
CA PRO A 209 -18.91 -3.42 -0.01
C PRO A 209 -20.01 -2.76 -0.83
N ASP A 210 -20.52 -1.60 -0.38
CA ASP A 210 -21.50 -0.76 -1.09
C ASP A 210 -20.93 -0.15 -2.39
N ILE A 211 -19.60 -0.08 -2.53
CA ILE A 211 -18.90 0.43 -3.73
C ILE A 211 -18.30 -0.71 -4.54
N SER A 212 -17.56 -1.61 -3.88
CA SER A 212 -16.96 -2.79 -4.48
C SER A 212 -16.69 -3.82 -3.40
N ARG A 213 -16.97 -5.10 -3.68
CA ARG A 213 -16.67 -6.19 -2.74
C ARG A 213 -15.23 -6.68 -2.81
N ALA A 214 -14.49 -6.30 -3.86
CA ALA A 214 -13.14 -6.80 -4.16
C ALA A 214 -12.04 -5.75 -3.96
N GLU A 215 -12.33 -4.46 -4.13
CA GLU A 215 -11.32 -3.41 -4.04
C GLU A 215 -10.98 -3.03 -2.60
N TRP A 216 -9.70 -3.10 -2.26
CA TRP A 216 -9.16 -2.65 -0.97
C TRP A 216 -8.16 -1.53 -1.20
N HIS A 217 -8.31 -0.44 -0.45
CA HIS A 217 -7.49 0.75 -0.61
C HIS A 217 -6.83 1.15 0.72
N PRO A 218 -5.53 1.49 0.74
CA PRO A 218 -4.82 1.85 1.96
C PRO A 218 -5.09 3.31 2.36
N PHE A 219 -5.30 3.55 3.66
CA PHE A 219 -5.43 4.89 4.24
C PHE A 219 -4.75 4.98 5.60
N SER A 220 -3.98 6.05 5.81
CA SER A 220 -3.33 6.34 7.09
C SER A 220 -4.36 6.58 8.18
N VAL A 221 -4.11 6.02 9.37
CA VAL A 221 -4.98 6.20 10.53
C VAL A 221 -4.73 7.57 11.16
N THR A 222 -5.79 8.35 11.29
CA THR A 222 -5.78 9.73 11.81
C THR A 222 -6.15 9.82 13.30
N SER A 223 -6.75 8.76 13.87
CA SER A 223 -7.06 8.64 15.30
C SER A 223 -5.83 8.20 16.11
N ALA A 224 -5.81 8.45 17.42
CA ALA A 224 -4.76 7.97 18.30
C ALA A 224 -4.89 6.46 18.60
N PRO A 225 -3.77 5.73 18.82
CA PRO A 225 -3.80 4.32 19.19
C PRO A 225 -4.72 3.96 20.36
N ASP A 226 -4.89 4.89 21.30
CA ASP A 226 -5.68 4.73 22.51
C ASP A 226 -7.20 4.98 22.30
N ASP A 227 -7.60 5.61 21.19
CA ASP A 227 -9.01 5.92 20.87
C ASP A 227 -9.86 4.63 20.78
N GLU A 228 -11.18 4.72 20.91
CA GLU A 228 -12.06 3.54 20.76
C GLU A 228 -12.31 3.16 19.29
N GLU A 229 -12.28 4.17 18.43
CA GLU A 229 -12.55 4.05 17.00
C GLU A 229 -11.28 4.23 16.16
N ILE A 230 -11.32 3.72 14.94
CA ILE A 230 -10.36 4.05 13.89
C ILE A 230 -10.97 5.18 13.07
N GLU A 231 -10.22 6.27 12.91
CA GLU A 231 -10.55 7.36 12.00
C GLU A 231 -9.60 7.35 10.80
N ILE A 232 -10.18 7.41 9.59
CA ILE A 232 -9.45 7.64 8.34
C ILE A 232 -10.09 8.81 7.59
N ASN A 233 -9.29 9.49 6.76
CA ASN A 233 -9.74 10.61 5.94
C ASN A 233 -9.37 10.35 4.48
N ILE A 234 -10.39 10.26 3.62
CA ILE A 234 -10.28 9.79 2.23
C ILE A 234 -10.42 10.99 1.29
N ARG A 235 -9.35 11.31 0.54
CA ARG A 235 -9.38 12.35 -0.49
C ARG A 235 -9.87 11.80 -1.83
N ALA A 236 -10.80 12.49 -2.48
CA ALA A 236 -11.36 12.16 -3.78
C ALA A 236 -10.38 12.45 -4.93
N LEU A 237 -9.44 11.54 -5.20
CA LEU A 237 -8.39 11.67 -6.23
C LEU A 237 -8.55 10.70 -7.41
N GLY A 238 -9.06 9.50 -7.15
CA GLY A 238 -9.18 8.42 -8.13
C GLY A 238 -10.64 8.01 -8.35
N ASN A 239 -10.86 7.07 -9.27
CA ASN A 239 -12.21 6.60 -9.61
C ASN A 239 -12.94 6.03 -8.39
N TRP A 240 -12.27 5.19 -7.61
CA TRP A 240 -12.85 4.60 -6.40
C TRP A 240 -13.07 5.64 -5.29
N THR A 241 -12.10 6.51 -5.00
CA THR A 241 -12.26 7.52 -3.95
C THR A 241 -13.28 8.60 -4.29
N ARG A 242 -13.51 8.90 -5.58
CA ARG A 242 -14.64 9.72 -6.03
C ARG A 242 -16.00 9.05 -5.78
N LYS A 243 -16.11 7.73 -5.97
CA LYS A 243 -17.32 6.98 -5.59
C LYS A 243 -17.58 7.03 -4.08
N VAL A 244 -16.53 6.97 -3.26
CA VAL A 244 -16.65 7.16 -1.79
C VAL A 244 -17.23 8.54 -1.48
N ALA A 245 -16.73 9.59 -2.12
CA ALA A 245 -17.24 10.95 -1.93
C ALA A 245 -18.69 11.11 -2.41
N ALA A 246 -19.09 10.47 -3.51
CA ALA A 246 -20.48 10.44 -3.96
C ALA A 246 -21.37 9.73 -2.94
N LEU A 247 -20.98 8.54 -2.49
CA LEU A 247 -21.73 7.77 -1.49
C LEU A 247 -21.90 8.54 -0.16
N ALA A 248 -20.88 9.28 0.26
CA ALA A 248 -20.95 10.13 1.46
C ALA A 248 -21.88 11.35 1.32
N ALA A 249 -22.35 11.66 0.10
CA ALA A 249 -23.39 12.67 -0.11
C ALA A 249 -24.80 12.08 0.08
N GLU A 250 -24.97 10.78 -0.12
CA GLU A 250 -26.27 10.10 -0.12
C GLU A 250 -26.53 9.32 1.18
N SER A 251 -25.48 8.88 1.85
CA SER A 251 -25.56 8.03 3.03
C SER A 251 -24.61 8.49 4.13
N ASN A 252 -25.07 8.44 5.38
CA ASN A 252 -24.28 8.79 6.56
C ASN A 252 -23.70 7.58 7.31
N ARG A 253 -24.10 6.36 6.92
CA ARG A 253 -23.67 5.09 7.52
C ARG A 253 -23.57 4.03 6.44
N VAL A 254 -22.42 3.38 6.34
CA VAL A 254 -22.12 2.37 5.31
C VAL A 254 -21.39 1.18 5.94
N TRP A 255 -21.31 0.07 5.22
CA TRP A 255 -20.51 -1.06 5.66
C TRP A 255 -19.04 -0.83 5.32
N VAL A 256 -18.15 -1.07 6.28
CA VAL A 256 -16.71 -1.04 6.11
C VAL A 256 -16.09 -2.32 6.59
N ARG A 257 -15.18 -2.85 5.79
CA ARG A 257 -14.24 -3.90 6.18
C ARG A 257 -12.88 -3.26 6.32
N CYS A 258 -12.18 -3.58 7.41
CA CYS A 258 -10.87 -3.02 7.71
C CYS A 258 -9.86 -4.17 7.82
N ASP A 259 -8.69 -3.97 7.28
CA ASP A 259 -7.57 -4.90 7.30
C ASP A 259 -6.31 -4.14 7.71
N GLY A 260 -5.59 -4.64 8.71
CA GLY A 260 -4.36 -4.04 9.22
C GLY A 260 -4.17 -4.26 10.72
N PRO A 261 -3.25 -3.50 11.34
CA PRO A 261 -2.51 -2.37 10.77
C PRO A 261 -1.35 -2.78 9.84
N TYR A 262 -0.93 -1.84 8.99
CA TYR A 262 0.24 -1.95 8.12
C TYR A 262 1.18 -0.74 8.26
N GLY A 263 2.39 -0.91 7.75
CA GLY A 263 3.52 0.00 7.92
C GLY A 263 4.29 -0.29 9.20
N ASN A 264 5.61 -0.38 9.13
CA ASN A 264 6.44 -0.47 10.34
C ASN A 264 7.20 0.83 10.51
N LEU A 265 6.56 1.75 11.22
CA LEU A 265 7.14 3.00 11.64
C LEU A 265 7.80 2.76 12.99
N ASP A 266 9.09 2.40 13.01
CA ASP A 266 9.89 2.42 14.25
C ASP A 266 10.27 3.87 14.62
N LEU A 267 9.24 4.70 14.71
CA LEU A 267 9.36 6.10 15.03
C LEU A 267 9.40 6.22 16.54
N ASN A 268 10.55 5.96 17.15
CA ASN A 268 10.75 6.27 18.55
C ASN A 268 11.00 7.79 18.72
N TYR A 269 10.07 8.63 18.27
CA TYR A 269 10.18 10.10 18.34
C TYR A 269 10.00 10.65 19.77
N HIS A 270 9.45 9.84 20.69
CA HIS A 270 9.27 10.21 22.10
C HIS A 270 10.57 10.43 22.87
N ARG A 271 11.71 9.92 22.36
CA ARG A 271 13.03 10.11 22.97
C ARG A 271 13.69 11.46 22.65
N TYR A 272 13.14 12.20 21.69
CA TYR A 272 13.66 13.49 21.25
C TYR A 272 13.01 14.63 22.05
N THR A 273 13.69 15.77 22.12
CA THR A 273 13.16 17.01 22.71
C THR A 273 12.50 17.90 21.66
N SER A 274 12.99 17.84 20.41
CA SER A 274 12.49 18.60 19.27
C SER A 274 12.03 17.68 18.13
N LEU A 275 10.89 18.01 17.54
CA LEU A 275 10.28 17.27 16.44
C LEU A 275 9.81 18.24 15.34
N LEU A 276 10.22 17.97 14.10
CA LEU A 276 9.72 18.65 12.90
C LEU A 276 8.83 17.69 12.10
N LEU A 277 7.55 18.01 11.99
CA LEU A 277 6.56 17.27 11.20
C LEU A 277 6.25 18.05 9.93
N VAL A 278 6.52 17.47 8.77
CA VAL A 278 6.29 18.09 7.47
C VAL A 278 5.28 17.27 6.68
N ALA A 279 4.19 17.89 6.26
CA ALA A 279 3.13 17.26 5.51
C ALA A 279 2.85 18.00 4.19
N GLY A 280 2.54 17.23 3.14
CA GLY A 280 2.02 17.77 1.88
C GLY A 280 0.64 17.20 1.55
N GLY A 281 -0.34 18.05 1.26
CA GLY A 281 -1.68 17.62 0.86
C GLY A 281 -2.31 16.64 1.86
N ILE A 282 -2.72 15.45 1.41
CA ILE A 282 -3.35 14.43 2.29
C ILE A 282 -2.35 13.71 3.21
N GLY A 283 -1.04 13.89 3.00
CA GLY A 283 0.03 13.40 3.89
C GLY A 283 -0.03 13.95 5.32
N ILE A 284 -0.93 14.88 5.59
CA ILE A 284 -1.26 15.38 6.93
C ILE A 284 -1.91 14.32 7.82
N THR A 285 -2.57 13.32 7.24
CA THR A 285 -3.33 12.29 7.98
C THR A 285 -2.47 11.49 8.97
N PRO A 286 -1.29 10.92 8.62
CA PRO A 286 -0.43 10.28 9.60
C PRO A 286 0.16 11.29 10.61
N VAL A 287 0.41 12.53 10.21
CA VAL A 287 0.94 13.59 11.08
C VAL A 287 -0.04 13.95 12.19
N ILE A 288 -1.34 14.03 11.89
CA ILE A 288 -2.38 14.24 12.91
C ILE A 288 -2.43 13.07 13.90
N GLY A 289 -2.31 11.82 13.40
CA GLY A 289 -2.22 10.64 14.27
C GLY A 289 -1.02 10.69 15.22
N ILE A 290 0.16 11.09 14.71
CA ILE A 290 1.38 11.32 15.50
C ILE A 290 1.17 12.43 16.54
N LEU A 291 0.59 13.56 16.16
CA LEU A 291 0.31 14.66 17.09
C LEU A 291 -0.60 14.22 18.25
N LYS A 292 -1.71 13.52 17.95
CA LYS A 292 -2.62 13.02 18.99
C LYS A 292 -1.91 12.03 19.95
N ASP A 293 -1.03 11.19 19.42
CA ASP A 293 -0.21 10.28 20.23
C ASP A 293 0.77 11.03 21.13
N ILE A 294 1.48 12.04 20.62
CA ILE A 294 2.43 12.87 21.39
C ILE A 294 1.74 13.48 22.61
N PHE A 295 0.57 14.09 22.43
CA PHE A 295 -0.15 14.71 23.55
C PHE A 295 -0.67 13.68 24.56
N THR A 296 -1.11 12.51 24.08
CA THR A 296 -1.54 11.41 24.95
C THR A 296 -0.36 10.83 25.75
N ALA A 297 0.78 10.64 25.10
CA ALA A 297 2.01 10.16 25.73
C ALA A 297 2.57 11.18 26.74
N LYS A 298 2.50 12.48 26.45
CA LYS A 298 2.92 13.54 27.38
C LYS A 298 2.08 13.55 28.65
N LYS A 299 0.74 13.44 28.53
CA LYS A 299 -0.16 13.27 29.69
C LYS A 299 0.22 12.06 30.56
N LYS A 300 0.70 10.98 29.94
CA LYS A 300 1.18 9.76 30.61
C LYS A 300 2.66 9.83 31.05
N LYS A 301 3.33 10.98 30.92
CA LYS A 301 4.78 11.18 31.20
C LYS A 301 5.70 10.24 30.42
N ARG A 302 5.31 9.83 29.21
CA ARG A 302 6.06 8.91 28.32
C ARG A 302 6.83 9.60 27.19
N SER A 303 6.83 10.93 27.14
CA SER A 303 7.46 11.70 26.05
C SER A 303 8.37 12.79 26.59
N ARG A 304 9.57 12.90 26.01
CA ARG A 304 10.56 13.96 26.30
C ARG A 304 10.39 15.19 25.40
N LEU A 305 9.41 15.18 24.50
CA LEU A 305 9.17 16.28 23.58
C LEU A 305 8.80 17.55 24.34
N GLU A 306 9.47 18.65 23.97
CA GLU A 306 9.27 20.00 24.49
C GLU A 306 8.79 20.92 23.37
N THR A 307 9.36 20.78 22.17
CA THR A 307 9.00 21.58 21.00
C THR A 307 8.59 20.69 19.83
N VAL A 308 7.43 21.00 19.24
CA VAL A 308 6.93 20.36 18.03
C VAL A 308 6.63 21.44 17.01
N VAL A 309 7.35 21.42 15.89
CA VAL A 309 7.08 22.28 14.74
C VAL A 309 6.35 21.46 13.69
N MET A 310 5.16 21.87 13.31
CA MET A 310 4.38 21.21 12.26
C MET A 310 4.15 22.14 11.09
N VAL A 311 4.52 21.66 9.90
CA VAL A 311 4.44 22.40 8.65
C VAL A 311 3.57 21.60 7.69
N TRP A 312 2.47 22.19 7.24
CA TRP A 312 1.57 21.56 6.29
C TRP A 312 1.42 22.39 5.03
N SER A 313 1.85 21.86 3.90
CA SER A 313 1.73 22.53 2.60
C SER A 313 0.54 22.02 1.80
N VAL A 314 -0.33 22.93 1.38
CA VAL A 314 -1.54 22.65 0.58
C VAL A 314 -1.58 23.53 -0.68
N PRO A 315 -2.29 23.14 -1.73
CA PRO A 315 -2.39 23.96 -2.94
C PRO A 315 -3.33 25.16 -2.76
N SER A 316 -4.48 25.03 -2.08
CA SER A 316 -5.43 26.13 -1.87
C SER A 316 -5.90 26.28 -0.42
N ASN A 317 -6.59 27.40 -0.14
CA ASN A 317 -7.17 27.68 1.18
C ASN A 317 -8.21 26.64 1.61
N ASN A 318 -9.05 26.18 0.67
CA ASN A 318 -10.08 25.17 0.95
C ASN A 318 -9.47 23.87 1.50
N GLU A 319 -8.31 23.45 0.99
CA GLU A 319 -7.62 22.29 1.56
C GLU A 319 -6.98 22.57 2.92
N GLY A 320 -6.53 23.80 3.16
CA GLY A 320 -6.00 24.22 4.47
C GLY A 320 -7.04 24.17 5.59
N GLU A 321 -8.32 24.28 5.25
CA GLU A 321 -9.41 24.27 6.22
C GLU A 321 -9.84 22.87 6.70
N TRP A 322 -9.48 21.80 5.98
CA TRP A 322 -9.95 20.44 6.22
C TRP A 322 -9.85 19.92 7.67
N PHE A 323 -8.80 20.34 8.37
CA PHE A 323 -8.45 19.87 9.71
C PHE A 323 -8.32 21.01 10.73
N MET A 324 -8.86 22.20 10.43
CA MET A 324 -8.72 23.35 11.33
C MET A 324 -9.35 23.11 12.71
N ASP A 325 -10.46 22.38 12.78
CA ASP A 325 -11.06 22.00 14.07
C ASP A 325 -10.18 21.05 14.87
N ASP A 326 -9.57 20.06 14.20
CA ASP A 326 -8.59 19.15 14.82
C ASP A 326 -7.39 19.95 15.34
N PHE A 327 -6.89 20.94 14.59
CA PHE A 327 -5.77 21.78 15.02
C PHE A 327 -6.12 22.71 16.17
N ARG A 328 -7.30 23.34 16.18
CA ARG A 328 -7.78 24.15 17.31
C ARG A 328 -7.81 23.31 18.59
N HIS A 329 -8.33 22.09 18.49
CA HIS A 329 -8.33 21.17 19.62
C HIS A 329 -6.90 20.80 20.06
N LEU A 330 -6.02 20.45 19.12
CA LEU A 330 -4.63 20.08 19.42
C LEU A 330 -3.84 21.24 20.06
N MET A 331 -4.02 22.48 19.60
CA MET A 331 -3.38 23.66 20.20
C MET A 331 -3.84 23.88 21.64
N ASN A 332 -5.14 23.73 21.92
CA ASN A 332 -5.66 23.82 23.28
C ASN A 332 -5.06 22.73 24.18
N VAL A 333 -4.98 21.48 23.70
CA VAL A 333 -4.37 20.38 24.45
C VAL A 333 -2.86 20.61 24.67
N ALA A 334 -2.15 21.16 23.68
CA ALA A 334 -0.72 21.44 23.75
C ALA A 334 -0.37 22.44 24.86
N GLN A 335 -1.17 23.49 25.00
CA GLN A 335 -1.01 24.50 26.06
C GLN A 335 -1.06 23.88 27.45
N HIS A 336 -1.95 22.90 27.68
CA HIS A 336 -2.08 22.21 28.96
C HIS A 336 -1.01 21.13 29.19
N ALA A 337 -0.36 20.65 28.13
CA ALA A 337 0.64 19.58 28.18
C ALA A 337 2.10 20.08 28.29
N SER A 338 2.29 21.40 28.40
CA SER A 338 3.61 22.06 28.40
C SER A 338 4.47 21.67 27.18
N ILE A 339 3.85 21.55 26.01
CA ILE A 339 4.54 21.35 24.73
C ILE A 339 4.35 22.63 23.89
N LYS A 340 5.46 23.20 23.42
CA LYS A 340 5.44 24.30 22.45
C LYS A 340 5.13 23.74 21.06
N LEU A 341 3.85 23.84 20.66
CA LEU A 341 3.40 23.49 19.31
C LEU A 341 3.42 24.74 18.42
N ASP A 342 4.27 24.73 17.39
CA ASP A 342 4.33 25.75 16.32
C ASP A 342 3.70 25.17 15.05
N LEU A 343 2.47 25.61 14.75
CA LEU A 343 1.69 25.13 13.61
C LEU A 343 1.75 26.13 12.45
N ARG A 344 2.18 25.68 11.27
CA ARG A 344 2.29 26.51 10.06
C ARG A 344 1.68 25.83 8.85
N ILE A 345 0.63 26.43 8.30
CA ILE A 345 -0.09 25.95 7.12
C ILE A 345 0.30 26.82 5.93
N HIS A 346 0.94 26.25 4.92
CA HIS A 346 1.46 26.95 3.76
C HIS A 346 0.60 26.71 2.51
N VAL A 347 -0.02 27.77 2.00
CA VAL A 347 -0.83 27.74 0.78
C VAL A 347 0.04 28.09 -0.42
N THR A 348 0.37 27.06 -1.19
CA THR A 348 1.42 27.12 -2.20
C THR A 348 0.97 27.61 -3.57
N ARG A 349 -0.33 27.66 -3.85
CA ARG A 349 -0.91 28.21 -5.09
C ARG A 349 -1.91 29.34 -4.81
N ALA A 350 -1.73 30.07 -3.70
CA ALA A 350 -2.48 31.30 -3.48
C ALA A 350 -2.29 32.26 -4.67
N ALA A 351 -3.33 32.99 -5.03
CA ALA A 351 -3.21 34.04 -6.04
C ALA A 351 -2.16 35.06 -5.57
N LYS A 352 -1.38 35.64 -6.50
CA LYS A 352 -0.31 36.58 -6.17
C LYS A 352 -0.78 37.76 -5.31
N ASP A 353 -2.04 38.17 -5.47
CA ASP A 353 -2.65 39.31 -4.78
C ASP A 353 -3.64 38.89 -3.68
N ALA A 354 -3.68 37.60 -3.31
CA ALA A 354 -4.52 37.16 -2.22
C ALA A 354 -4.02 37.77 -0.89
N PRO A 355 -4.90 38.36 -0.07
CA PRO A 355 -4.50 38.89 1.23
C PRO A 355 -3.82 37.78 2.06
N PRO A 356 -2.77 38.12 2.83
CA PRO A 356 -2.06 37.13 3.63
C PRO A 356 -3.05 36.53 4.63
N PRO A 357 -3.18 35.19 4.66
CA PRO A 357 -4.06 34.55 5.62
C PRO A 357 -3.54 34.80 7.05
N SER A 358 -4.45 34.80 8.02
CA SER A 358 -4.08 34.94 9.43
C SER A 358 -3.36 33.68 9.92
N PRO A 359 -2.36 33.79 10.82
CA PRO A 359 -1.76 32.64 11.49
C PRO A 359 -2.85 31.70 12.06
N PRO A 360 -2.72 30.38 11.88
CA PRO A 360 -1.52 29.64 11.48
C PRO A 360 -1.32 29.47 9.96
N MET A 361 -2.09 30.16 9.10
CA MET A 361 -1.97 30.04 7.65
C MET A 361 -1.02 31.11 7.06
N TYR A 362 -0.27 30.74 6.03
CA TYR A 362 0.73 31.57 5.34
C TYR A 362 0.70 31.32 3.83
N ASN A 363 0.97 32.34 3.02
CA ASN A 363 1.11 32.19 1.56
C ASN A 363 2.55 31.80 1.18
N GLY A 364 2.68 30.98 0.14
CA GLY A 364 3.97 30.59 -0.41
C GLY A 364 4.53 29.30 0.21
N ARG A 365 5.73 28.90 -0.25
CA ARG A 365 6.39 27.68 0.22
C ARG A 365 7.08 27.92 1.57
N PRO A 366 7.14 26.92 2.46
CA PRO A 366 7.86 27.03 3.71
C PRO A 366 9.37 27.17 3.47
N ASP A 367 10.01 28.03 4.26
CA ASP A 367 11.47 28.11 4.35
C ASP A 367 11.97 26.98 5.25
N MET A 368 12.25 25.84 4.62
CA MET A 368 12.64 24.62 5.31
C MET A 368 14.03 24.72 5.97
N GLU A 369 14.92 25.57 5.45
CA GLU A 369 16.24 25.78 6.04
C GLU A 369 16.10 26.48 7.40
N LYS A 370 15.31 27.56 7.46
CA LYS A 370 15.01 28.26 8.72
C LYS A 370 14.30 27.37 9.74
N LEU A 371 13.37 26.52 9.29
CA LEU A 371 12.63 25.60 10.16
C LEU A 371 13.54 24.50 10.75
N LEU A 372 14.44 23.95 9.95
CA LEU A 372 15.43 22.98 10.42
C LEU A 372 16.44 23.62 11.39
N ASP A 373 16.87 24.84 11.11
CA ASP A 373 17.75 25.60 12.01
C ASP A 373 17.09 25.82 13.37
N GLN A 374 15.85 26.32 13.39
CA GLN A 374 15.04 26.50 14.61
C GLN A 374 14.92 25.19 15.41
N CYS A 375 14.73 24.04 14.76
CA CYS A 375 14.58 22.76 15.45
C CYS A 375 15.90 22.17 15.97
N THR A 376 17.05 22.59 15.41
CA THR A 376 18.39 22.05 15.71
C THR A 376 19.26 23.01 16.53
N ASP A 377 18.72 24.13 16.99
CA ASP A 377 19.47 25.20 17.66
C ASP A 377 20.06 24.75 19.00
N HIS A 378 19.34 23.91 19.76
CA HIS A 378 19.69 23.54 21.14
C HIS A 378 20.77 22.43 21.29
N ARG A 379 21.54 22.08 20.26
CA ARG A 379 22.45 20.90 20.20
C ARG A 379 21.78 19.53 20.49
N ALA A 380 20.51 19.52 20.88
CA ALA A 380 19.74 18.32 21.09
C ALA A 380 19.40 17.63 19.75
N PRO A 381 19.30 16.30 19.71
CA PRO A 381 18.83 15.59 18.53
C PRO A 381 17.44 16.07 18.11
N CYS A 382 17.28 16.39 16.83
CA CYS A 382 15.99 16.70 16.22
C CYS A 382 15.50 15.50 15.40
N PHE A 383 14.23 15.12 15.58
CA PHE A 383 13.58 14.16 14.70
C PHE A 383 12.78 14.89 13.63
N VAL A 384 12.94 14.48 12.38
CA VAL A 384 12.23 15.04 11.23
C VAL A 384 11.40 13.94 10.59
N PHE A 385 10.09 14.13 10.51
CA PHE A 385 9.17 13.24 9.82
C PHE A 385 8.54 13.99 8.64
N VAL A 386 8.66 13.45 7.43
CA VAL A 386 8.10 14.06 6.22
C VAL A 386 7.15 13.10 5.52
N CYS A 387 5.91 13.52 5.30
CA CYS A 387 4.95 12.77 4.49
C CYS A 387 4.36 13.65 3.39
N GLY A 388 4.71 13.38 2.12
CA GLY A 388 4.38 14.30 1.03
C GLY A 388 4.74 13.81 -0.36
N PRO A 389 4.55 14.68 -1.37
CA PRO A 389 5.05 14.44 -2.73
C PRO A 389 6.56 14.22 -2.73
N ARG A 390 7.05 13.31 -3.58
CA ARG A 390 8.48 12.92 -3.65
C ARG A 390 9.45 14.10 -3.77
N LYS A 391 9.09 15.15 -4.52
CA LYS A 391 9.90 16.38 -4.64
C LYS A 391 10.09 17.10 -3.29
N MET A 392 9.05 17.17 -2.46
CA MET A 392 9.11 17.78 -1.13
C MET A 392 9.94 16.94 -0.17
N VAL A 393 9.75 15.61 -0.20
CA VAL A 393 10.51 14.67 0.61
C VAL A 393 12.01 14.76 0.31
N ASN A 394 12.39 14.70 -0.98
CA ASN A 394 13.78 14.81 -1.40
C ASN A 394 14.40 16.16 -1.01
N ALA A 395 13.71 17.27 -1.26
CA ALA A 395 14.22 18.59 -0.88
C ALA A 395 14.46 18.72 0.63
N THR A 396 13.58 18.14 1.45
CA THR A 396 13.76 18.15 2.91
C THR A 396 14.89 17.23 3.35
N TRP A 397 15.06 16.07 2.69
CA TRP A 397 16.18 15.15 2.92
C TRP A 397 17.54 15.81 2.61
N ASP A 398 17.65 16.48 1.47
CA ASP A 398 18.89 17.16 1.05
C ASP A 398 19.29 18.25 2.05
N LEU A 399 18.31 19.02 2.55
CA LEU A 399 18.56 19.99 3.62
C LEU A 399 18.97 19.32 4.93
N ALA A 400 18.25 18.29 5.38
CA ALA A 400 18.58 17.57 6.61
C ALA A 400 20.00 16.97 6.58
N THR A 401 20.41 16.38 5.46
CA THR A 401 21.78 15.87 5.28
C THR A 401 22.82 16.99 5.24
N GLY A 402 22.48 18.15 4.68
CA GLY A 402 23.30 19.37 4.76
C GLY A 402 23.55 19.81 6.21
N PHE A 403 22.53 19.79 7.07
CA PHE A 403 22.65 20.09 8.50
C PHE A 403 23.50 19.05 9.26
N GLN A 404 23.35 17.76 8.92
CA GLN A 404 24.21 16.70 9.48
C GLN A 404 25.69 16.94 9.15
N ARG A 405 26.00 17.36 7.92
CA ARG A 405 27.38 17.71 7.51
C ARG A 405 27.93 18.91 8.28
N LYS A 406 27.08 19.83 8.74
CA LYS A 406 27.43 20.97 9.60
C LYS A 406 27.54 20.58 11.10
N GLY A 407 27.46 19.29 11.44
CA GLY A 407 27.62 18.79 12.81
C GLY A 407 26.35 18.77 13.67
N LYS A 408 25.17 19.04 13.09
CA LYS A 408 23.89 18.96 13.81
C LYS A 408 23.35 17.53 13.83
N ILE A 409 22.71 17.12 14.92
CA ILE A 409 22.13 15.76 15.04
C ILE A 409 20.68 15.79 14.55
N VAL A 410 20.47 15.34 13.31
CA VAL A 410 19.14 15.24 12.68
C VAL A 410 18.86 13.78 12.36
N HIS A 411 17.73 13.26 12.81
CA HIS A 411 17.26 11.92 12.43
C HIS A 411 16.03 12.09 11.55
N PHE A 412 16.07 11.49 10.37
CA PHE A 412 15.06 11.74 9.34
C PHE A 412 14.30 10.46 8.99
N HIS A 413 12.99 10.55 8.95
CA HIS A 413 12.09 9.54 8.42
C HIS A 413 11.16 10.15 7.38
N HIS A 414 10.84 9.40 6.33
CA HIS A 414 9.88 9.85 5.33
C HIS A 414 8.92 8.76 4.89
N GLU A 415 7.76 9.23 4.44
CA GLU A 415 6.76 8.47 3.72
C GLU A 415 6.41 9.23 2.43
N THR A 416 6.32 8.51 1.31
CA THR A 416 5.84 9.07 0.04
C THR A 416 4.51 8.43 -0.32
N PHE A 417 3.64 9.20 -0.96
CA PHE A 417 2.48 8.68 -1.65
C PHE A 417 2.59 9.03 -3.13
N GLU A 418 2.38 8.03 -3.99
CA GLU A 418 2.25 8.21 -5.44
C GLU A 418 0.80 7.89 -5.81
N PHE A 419 0.09 8.88 -6.35
CA PHE A 419 -1.30 8.74 -6.78
C PHE A 419 -1.38 8.18 -8.20
#